data_AF-A0AAD5ZZT3-F1
#
_entry.id   AF-A0AAD5ZZT3-F1
#
_cell.length_a   1.000
_cell.length_b   1.000
_cell.length_c   1.000
_cell.angle_alpha   90.00
_cell.angle_beta   90.00
_cell.angle_gamma   90.00
#
_symmetry.space_group_name_H-M   'P 1'
#
loop_
_entity.id
_entity.type
_entity.pdbx_description
1 polymer ?
#
loop_
_entity_poly.entity_id
_entity_poly.type
_entity_poly.pdbx_seq_one_letter_code
_entity_poly.pdbx_strand_id
1 'polypeptide(L)'
;MGPNWCLLPPELLQSIAERVTSLADHIRFRAVCHPWRSASSPRPRHLPIQLPWLMLPFKFDGNGDSTRLFYDPSASKTHRLYLPETLGVNICGSSYGWLVLHNGKVTSLVNPITRATISLPPYTVPPSDLGIAPLNVENALISFEDCCVYNSALCSTHNFSVEKAILTSNPMDAGCMVIINTDSLWELAFCKIGDERWTVIQYHDEGPTEWYDVCDLSYINGVLYTLNPDGFVTMYNLISPSKTELDCEPISSNIYLVQGVDGDVLLIYYHGITYDDGILGREIEHTVYKLSNDGEPTWIKVNDVGKNVFFVGSGCQAFSLSSDHLQLPSNAKCVFYDSRRMTEQKQNYYLSWYNHKIKLGKLDNETVTDISGDLGSFQINGCWLKSLWLTPSLL
;
A
#
# COMPACT_ATOMS: atom_id res chain seq x y z
N MET A 1 -35.98 -28.06 -18.20
CA MET A 1 -35.55 -26.65 -18.17
C MET A 1 -35.30 -26.29 -16.72
N GLY A 2 -34.11 -25.83 -16.37
CA GLY A 2 -33.83 -25.38 -15.00
C GLY A 2 -34.62 -24.11 -14.64
N PRO A 3 -34.82 -23.81 -13.35
CA PRO A 3 -35.46 -22.58 -12.92
C PRO A 3 -34.68 -21.35 -13.44
N ASN A 4 -35.38 -20.41 -14.06
CA ASN A 4 -34.79 -19.18 -14.58
C ASN A 4 -34.71 -18.13 -13.46
N TRP A 5 -33.57 -18.14 -12.75
CA TRP A 5 -33.27 -17.21 -11.66
C TRP A 5 -33.28 -15.72 -12.06
N CYS A 6 -33.24 -15.41 -13.37
CA CYS A 6 -33.36 -14.04 -13.87
C CYS A 6 -34.80 -13.49 -13.79
N LEU A 7 -35.80 -14.35 -13.56
CA LEU A 7 -37.22 -13.97 -13.47
C LEU A 7 -37.69 -13.72 -12.03
N LEU A 8 -36.78 -13.76 -11.05
CA LEU A 8 -37.15 -13.43 -9.67
C LEU A 8 -37.59 -11.95 -9.59
N PRO A 9 -38.69 -11.65 -8.87
CA PRO A 9 -39.10 -10.29 -8.57
C PRO A 9 -37.96 -9.47 -7.95
N PRO A 10 -37.77 -8.19 -8.34
CA PRO A 10 -36.73 -7.32 -7.78
C PRO A 10 -36.75 -7.24 -6.25
N GLU A 11 -37.93 -7.30 -5.64
CA GLU A 11 -38.12 -7.23 -4.18
C GLU A 11 -37.53 -8.46 -3.47
N LEU A 12 -37.64 -9.64 -4.09
CA LEU A 12 -37.02 -10.86 -3.57
C LEU A 12 -35.50 -10.83 -3.74
N LEU A 13 -35.01 -10.33 -4.89
CA LEU A 13 -33.58 -10.15 -5.12
C LEU A 13 -32.97 -9.16 -4.12
N GLN A 14 -33.64 -8.03 -3.86
CA GLN A 14 -33.22 -7.06 -2.85
C GLN A 14 -33.21 -7.71 -1.46
N SER A 15 -34.26 -8.45 -1.12
CA SER A 15 -34.35 -9.18 0.15
C SER A 15 -33.23 -10.22 0.33
N ILE A 16 -32.78 -10.86 -0.75
CA ILE A 16 -31.62 -11.76 -0.72
C ILE A 16 -30.35 -10.94 -0.53
N ALA A 17 -30.18 -9.86 -1.30
CA ALA A 17 -29.01 -8.99 -1.21
C ALA A 17 -28.80 -8.42 0.20
N GLU A 18 -29.86 -8.01 0.89
CA GLU A 18 -29.82 -7.48 2.26
C GLU A 18 -29.42 -8.52 3.31
N ARG A 19 -29.49 -9.82 2.98
CA ARG A 19 -29.07 -10.92 3.86
C ARG A 19 -27.67 -11.43 3.54
N VAL A 20 -27.02 -10.94 2.49
CA VAL A 20 -25.64 -11.29 2.20
C VAL A 20 -24.74 -10.64 3.25
N THR A 21 -23.88 -11.42 3.89
CA THR A 21 -23.04 -10.94 4.99
C THR A 21 -21.56 -10.81 4.64
N SER A 22 -21.15 -11.28 3.45
CA SER A 22 -19.77 -11.19 2.96
C SER A 22 -19.69 -10.40 1.66
N LEU A 23 -18.63 -9.61 1.49
CA LEU A 23 -18.42 -8.90 0.23
C LEU A 23 -18.16 -9.85 -0.93
N ALA A 24 -17.46 -10.97 -0.68
CA ALA A 24 -17.21 -11.98 -1.71
C ALA A 24 -18.54 -12.54 -2.26
N ASP A 25 -19.52 -12.83 -1.39
CA ASP A 25 -20.84 -13.29 -1.83
C ASP A 25 -21.66 -12.17 -2.45
N HIS A 26 -21.50 -10.93 -2.02
CA HIS A 26 -22.15 -9.77 -2.64
C HIS A 26 -21.62 -9.50 -4.05
N ILE A 27 -20.30 -9.65 -4.26
CA ILE A 27 -19.67 -9.60 -5.58
C ILE A 27 -20.25 -10.72 -6.46
N ARG A 28 -20.32 -11.96 -5.96
CA ARG A 28 -20.91 -13.10 -6.69
C ARG A 28 -22.38 -12.86 -7.02
N PHE A 29 -23.15 -12.33 -6.07
CA PHE A 29 -24.55 -11.95 -6.24
C PHE A 29 -24.70 -10.95 -7.40
N ARG A 30 -23.87 -9.89 -7.42
CA ARG A 30 -23.87 -8.88 -8.50
C ARG A 30 -23.30 -9.38 -9.83
N ALA A 31 -22.58 -10.50 -9.82
CA ALA A 31 -22.00 -11.12 -11.00
C ALA A 31 -22.96 -12.07 -11.74
N VAL A 32 -24.10 -12.44 -11.16
CA VAL A 32 -25.04 -13.40 -11.76
C VAL A 32 -25.61 -12.91 -13.10
N CYS A 33 -26.34 -11.79 -13.10
CA CYS A 33 -26.92 -11.17 -14.30
C CYS A 33 -27.39 -9.73 -13.99
N HIS A 34 -27.89 -9.01 -15.00
CA HIS A 34 -28.32 -7.60 -14.85
C HIS A 34 -29.39 -7.40 -13.76
N PRO A 35 -30.52 -8.16 -13.71
CA PRO A 35 -31.51 -8.03 -12.64
C PRO A 35 -30.93 -8.15 -11.23
N TRP A 36 -30.04 -9.11 -10.99
CA TRP A 36 -29.39 -9.32 -9.69
C TRP A 36 -28.43 -8.17 -9.36
N ARG A 37 -27.64 -7.72 -10.34
CA ARG A 37 -26.74 -6.56 -10.18
C ARG A 37 -27.49 -5.28 -9.83
N SER A 38 -28.66 -5.06 -10.44
CA SER A 38 -29.49 -3.86 -10.25
C SER A 38 -30.30 -3.92 -8.95
N ALA A 39 -30.64 -5.11 -8.46
CA ALA A 39 -31.41 -5.29 -7.24
C ALA A 39 -30.62 -4.99 -5.95
N SER A 40 -29.31 -4.78 -6.05
CA SER A 40 -28.48 -4.48 -4.89
C SER A 40 -27.61 -3.26 -5.09
N SER A 41 -27.42 -2.52 -3.99
CA SER A 41 -26.57 -1.32 -3.99
C SER A 41 -25.11 -1.71 -4.24
N PRO A 42 -24.35 -0.95 -5.05
CA PRO A 42 -22.89 -1.05 -5.07
C PRO A 42 -22.28 -0.67 -3.71
N ARG A 43 -23.01 0.09 -2.86
CA ARG A 43 -22.69 0.46 -1.47
C ARG A 43 -23.65 -0.21 -0.48
N PRO A 44 -23.57 -1.52 -0.23
CA PRO A 44 -24.42 -2.15 0.77
C PRO A 44 -24.01 -1.69 2.17
N ARG A 45 -24.88 -0.94 2.85
CA ARG A 45 -24.61 -0.43 4.22
C ARG A 45 -24.61 -1.53 5.29
N HIS A 46 -25.16 -2.71 4.98
CA HIS A 46 -25.28 -3.84 5.90
C HIS A 46 -24.06 -4.75 5.89
N LEU A 47 -23.16 -4.64 4.88
CA LEU A 47 -21.96 -5.45 4.86
C LEU A 47 -20.97 -4.97 5.91
N PRO A 48 -20.35 -5.89 6.68
CA PRO A 48 -19.27 -5.51 7.57
C PRO A 48 -18.09 -4.98 6.76
N ILE A 49 -17.31 -4.08 7.36
CA ILE A 49 -16.01 -3.68 6.83
C ILE A 49 -15.21 -4.97 6.59
N GLN A 50 -14.81 -5.18 5.35
CA GLN A 50 -14.04 -6.37 5.00
C GLN A 50 -12.63 -6.20 5.49
N LEU A 51 -12.08 -7.29 6.02
CA LEU A 51 -10.66 -7.37 6.30
C LEU A 51 -9.87 -7.11 5.01
N PRO A 52 -8.77 -6.35 5.08
CA PRO A 52 -7.91 -6.12 3.94
C PRO A 52 -7.41 -7.43 3.35
N TRP A 53 -7.39 -7.50 2.03
CA TRP A 53 -6.74 -8.58 1.32
C TRP A 53 -5.28 -8.23 1.09
N LEU A 54 -4.39 -9.17 1.34
CA LEU A 54 -2.98 -9.02 0.99
C LEU A 54 -2.80 -9.43 -0.47
N MET A 55 -2.41 -8.49 -1.33
CA MET A 55 -1.92 -8.83 -2.66
C MET A 55 -0.59 -9.56 -2.51
N LEU A 56 -0.59 -10.84 -2.88
CA LEU A 56 0.61 -11.66 -2.82
C LEU A 56 1.55 -11.25 -3.95
N PRO A 57 2.86 -11.36 -3.72
CA PRO A 57 3.84 -11.10 -4.75
C PRO A 57 3.56 -11.94 -6.01
N PHE A 58 3.86 -11.39 -7.18
CA PHE A 58 3.60 -12.02 -8.47
C PHE A 58 4.86 -12.62 -9.09
N LYS A 59 4.77 -13.89 -9.51
CA LYS A 59 5.79 -14.55 -10.32
C LYS A 59 5.39 -14.50 -11.79
N PHE A 60 6.18 -13.81 -12.62
CA PHE A 60 6.04 -13.89 -14.06
C PHE A 60 6.56 -15.26 -14.54
N ASP A 61 5.67 -16.15 -14.97
CA ASP A 61 6.02 -17.52 -15.39
C ASP A 61 6.17 -17.66 -16.91
N GLY A 62 6.11 -16.55 -17.66
CA GLY A 62 6.22 -16.55 -19.13
C GLY A 62 5.01 -17.10 -19.87
N ASN A 63 4.00 -17.65 -19.18
CA ASN A 63 2.80 -18.24 -19.79
C ASN A 63 1.72 -17.20 -20.12
N GLY A 64 1.97 -15.92 -19.83
CA GLY A 64 1.01 -14.83 -20.04
C GLY A 64 -0.13 -14.77 -19.02
N ASP A 65 -0.05 -15.51 -17.90
CA ASP A 65 -1.07 -15.41 -16.85
C ASP A 65 -1.05 -14.02 -16.21
N SER A 66 -2.12 -13.24 -16.45
CA SER A 66 -2.29 -11.89 -15.90
C SER A 66 -3.03 -11.88 -14.56
N THR A 67 -3.13 -13.03 -13.90
CA THR A 67 -3.81 -13.19 -12.63
C THR A 67 -2.95 -12.68 -11.47
N ARG A 68 -3.57 -11.93 -10.56
CA ARG A 68 -3.01 -11.56 -9.26
C ARG A 68 -3.70 -12.36 -8.16
N LEU A 69 -2.92 -12.73 -7.15
CA LEU A 69 -3.40 -13.49 -5.99
C LEU A 69 -3.61 -12.53 -4.82
N PHE A 70 -4.76 -12.66 -4.17
CA PHE A 70 -5.14 -11.87 -3.01
C PHE A 70 -5.49 -12.81 -1.87
N TYR A 71 -4.73 -12.78 -0.78
CA TYR A 71 -5.01 -13.57 0.39
C TYR A 71 -6.00 -12.82 1.30
N ASP A 72 -7.12 -13.47 1.59
CA ASP A 72 -8.13 -13.02 2.54
C ASP A 72 -7.87 -13.66 3.91
N PRO A 73 -7.39 -12.89 4.91
CA PRO A 73 -7.13 -13.40 6.24
C PRO A 73 -8.42 -13.80 6.98
N SER A 74 -9.58 -13.22 6.63
CA SER A 74 -10.86 -13.53 7.28
C SER A 74 -11.37 -14.92 6.92
N ALA A 75 -11.23 -15.29 5.64
CA ALA A 75 -11.68 -16.56 5.11
C ALA A 75 -10.58 -17.63 5.07
N SER A 76 -9.33 -17.26 5.37
CA SER A 76 -8.14 -18.08 5.12
C SER A 76 -8.12 -18.64 3.70
N LYS A 77 -8.42 -17.79 2.72
CA LYS A 77 -8.58 -18.17 1.30
C LYS A 77 -7.80 -17.24 0.40
N THR A 78 -7.32 -17.77 -0.72
CA THR A 78 -6.70 -16.98 -1.78
C THR A 78 -7.67 -16.78 -2.93
N HIS A 79 -7.94 -15.52 -3.25
CA HIS A 79 -8.70 -15.09 -4.41
C HIS A 79 -7.78 -14.90 -5.62
N ARG A 80 -8.25 -15.33 -6.79
CA ARG A 80 -7.57 -15.15 -8.08
C ARG A 80 -8.33 -14.10 -8.86
N LEU A 81 -7.70 -12.96 -9.14
CA LEU A 81 -8.29 -11.88 -9.93
C LEU A 81 -7.47 -11.66 -11.20
N TYR A 82 -8.13 -11.65 -12.35
CA TYR A 82 -7.49 -11.33 -13.63
C TYR A 82 -7.26 -9.82 -13.72
N LEU A 83 -5.99 -9.38 -13.64
CA LEU A 83 -5.57 -7.97 -13.61
C LEU A 83 -4.45 -7.66 -14.63
N PRO A 84 -4.73 -7.71 -15.94
CA PRO A 84 -3.75 -7.42 -17.00
C PRO A 84 -3.06 -6.06 -16.91
N GLU A 85 -3.71 -5.04 -16.35
CA GLU A 85 -3.17 -3.68 -16.17
C GLU A 85 -1.97 -3.65 -15.24
N THR A 86 -1.81 -4.67 -14.40
CA THR A 86 -0.69 -4.77 -13.44
C THR A 86 0.56 -5.42 -14.04
N LEU A 87 0.49 -5.93 -15.29
CA LEU A 87 1.61 -6.60 -15.94
C LEU A 87 2.66 -5.59 -16.40
N GLY A 88 3.89 -5.72 -15.89
CA GLY A 88 5.01 -4.85 -16.28
C GLY A 88 4.83 -3.39 -15.84
N VAL A 89 3.93 -3.13 -14.89
CA VAL A 89 3.63 -1.80 -14.36
C VAL A 89 3.95 -1.78 -12.87
N ASN A 90 4.53 -0.68 -12.39
CA ASN A 90 4.84 -0.51 -10.97
C ASN A 90 3.55 -0.25 -10.18
N ILE A 91 3.36 -0.97 -9.08
CA ILE A 91 2.23 -0.76 -8.17
C ILE A 91 2.72 0.10 -7.01
N CYS A 92 2.33 1.37 -7.01
CA CYS A 92 2.90 2.41 -6.16
C CYS A 92 2.15 2.61 -4.84
N GLY A 93 0.97 2.00 -4.71
CA GLY A 93 0.17 2.10 -3.49
C GLY A 93 -1.24 1.54 -3.66
N SER A 94 -1.99 1.50 -2.57
CA SER A 94 -3.44 1.37 -2.60
C SER A 94 -4.09 2.22 -1.55
N SER A 95 -5.29 2.71 -1.87
CA SER A 95 -6.16 3.37 -0.90
C SER A 95 -7.61 3.23 -1.36
N TYR A 96 -8.57 3.19 -0.43
CA TYR A 96 -10.01 3.14 -0.73
C TYR A 96 -10.46 2.00 -1.69
N GLY A 97 -9.68 0.92 -1.74
CA GLY A 97 -9.92 -0.24 -2.63
C GLY A 97 -9.45 -0.09 -4.07
N TRP A 98 -8.64 0.94 -4.34
CA TRP A 98 -7.99 1.18 -5.62
C TRP A 98 -6.49 0.94 -5.52
N LEU A 99 -5.91 0.35 -6.56
CA LEU A 99 -4.47 0.28 -6.79
C LEU A 99 -4.03 1.51 -7.56
N VAL A 100 -2.86 2.06 -7.22
CA VAL A 100 -2.17 3.08 -8.02
C VAL A 100 -1.08 2.41 -8.84
N LEU A 101 -1.18 2.52 -10.15
CA LEU A 101 -0.28 1.91 -11.12
C LEU A 101 0.50 3.01 -11.84
N HIS A 102 1.80 2.78 -12.09
CA HIS A 102 2.66 3.71 -12.81
C HIS A 102 3.57 2.98 -13.79
N ASN A 103 3.56 3.39 -15.07
CA ASN A 103 4.31 2.72 -16.14
C ASN A 103 5.55 3.49 -16.63
N GLY A 104 6.05 4.44 -15.82
CA GLY A 104 7.17 5.33 -16.16
C GLY A 104 6.75 6.64 -16.83
N LYS A 105 5.48 6.78 -17.24
CA LYS A 105 4.94 8.02 -17.84
C LYS A 105 3.58 8.40 -17.30
N VAL A 106 2.68 7.43 -17.26
CA VAL A 106 1.27 7.62 -16.93
C VAL A 106 0.98 6.89 -15.64
N THR A 107 0.28 7.58 -14.75
CA THR A 107 -0.28 7.00 -13.54
C THR A 107 -1.75 6.69 -13.78
N SER A 108 -2.21 5.52 -13.32
CA SER A 108 -3.61 5.12 -13.38
C SER A 108 -4.07 4.49 -12.08
N LEU A 109 -5.37 4.59 -11.82
CA LEU A 109 -6.03 3.94 -10.71
C LEU A 109 -6.82 2.76 -11.25
N VAL A 110 -6.72 1.59 -10.61
CA VAL A 110 -7.49 0.41 -10.96
C VAL A 110 -8.16 -0.16 -9.72
N ASN A 111 -9.47 -0.35 -9.75
CA ASN A 111 -10.18 -1.13 -8.74
C ASN A 111 -10.12 -2.63 -9.12
N PRO A 112 -9.46 -3.49 -8.33
CA PRO A 112 -9.27 -4.90 -8.68
C PRO A 112 -10.56 -5.72 -8.80
N ILE A 113 -11.62 -5.31 -8.11
CA ILE A 113 -12.89 -6.03 -8.05
C ILE A 113 -13.82 -5.58 -9.16
N THR A 114 -13.99 -4.26 -9.32
CA THR A 114 -14.92 -3.70 -10.33
C THR A 114 -14.30 -3.58 -11.70
N ARG A 115 -12.95 -3.63 -11.78
CA ARG A 115 -12.16 -3.41 -12.99
C ARG A 115 -12.30 -1.98 -13.55
N ALA A 116 -12.88 -1.06 -12.76
CA ALA A 116 -12.91 0.34 -13.13
C ALA A 116 -11.48 0.90 -13.16
N THR A 117 -11.22 1.76 -14.14
CA THR A 117 -9.90 2.35 -14.37
C THR A 117 -10.06 3.85 -14.53
N ILE A 118 -9.17 4.61 -13.91
CA ILE A 118 -9.07 6.06 -14.06
C ILE A 118 -7.64 6.39 -14.48
N SER A 119 -7.47 7.03 -15.63
CA SER A 119 -6.16 7.48 -16.09
C SER A 119 -5.93 8.93 -15.69
N LEU A 120 -4.74 9.22 -15.18
CA LEU A 120 -4.28 10.58 -14.90
C LEU A 120 -3.47 11.10 -16.09
N PRO A 121 -3.28 12.43 -16.20
CA PRO A 121 -2.38 12.99 -17.19
C PRO A 121 -0.96 12.42 -17.02
N PRO A 122 -0.16 12.35 -18.10
CA PRO A 122 1.25 11.99 -17.99
C PRO A 122 1.97 12.93 -17.02
N TYR A 123 2.87 12.38 -16.19
CA TYR A 123 3.80 13.21 -15.44
C TYR A 123 4.95 13.58 -16.37
N THR A 124 4.91 14.79 -16.92
CA THR A 124 6.04 15.37 -17.65
C THR A 124 6.76 16.31 -16.72
N VAL A 125 7.96 15.92 -16.30
CA VAL A 125 8.91 16.86 -15.70
C VAL A 125 9.16 17.95 -16.75
N PRO A 126 8.96 19.23 -16.44
CA PRO A 126 9.51 20.29 -17.29
C PRO A 126 11.01 20.03 -17.46
N PRO A 127 11.63 20.26 -18.64
CA PRO A 127 13.08 20.19 -18.73
C PRO A 127 13.66 21.18 -17.71
N SER A 128 14.19 20.67 -16.61
CA SER A 128 14.82 21.47 -15.59
C SER A 128 16.09 22.09 -16.21
N ASP A 129 16.29 23.40 -16.04
CA ASP A 129 17.55 24.10 -16.36
C ASP A 129 18.73 23.60 -15.49
N LEU A 130 18.47 22.69 -14.55
CA LEU A 130 19.46 21.89 -13.85
C LEU A 130 20.05 20.90 -14.85
N GLY A 131 21.19 21.24 -15.46
CA GLY A 131 21.93 20.42 -16.43
C GLY A 131 22.44 19.07 -15.89
N ILE A 132 21.56 18.25 -15.34
CA ILE A 132 21.82 16.87 -14.96
C ILE A 132 21.83 16.08 -16.27
N ALA A 133 23.03 15.84 -16.80
CA ALA A 133 23.22 14.91 -17.90
C ALA A 133 22.61 13.55 -17.51
N PRO A 134 21.93 12.85 -18.44
CA PRO A 134 21.46 11.50 -18.18
C PRO A 134 22.66 10.67 -17.70
N LEU A 135 22.55 10.08 -16.51
CA LEU A 135 23.56 9.19 -15.95
C LEU A 135 23.84 8.08 -16.99
N ASN A 136 25.06 8.07 -17.53
CA ASN A 136 25.52 6.98 -18.39
C ASN A 136 25.62 5.71 -17.54
N VAL A 137 24.65 4.81 -17.70
CA VAL A 137 24.50 3.58 -16.89
C VAL A 137 25.50 2.48 -17.29
N GLU A 138 26.63 2.81 -17.92
CA GLU A 138 27.61 1.78 -18.33
C GLU A 138 28.53 1.33 -17.18
N ASN A 139 28.64 2.09 -16.07
CA ASN A 139 29.63 1.79 -15.02
C ASN A 139 29.10 1.74 -13.57
N ALA A 140 27.79 1.71 -13.35
CA ALA A 140 27.21 1.55 -12.01
C ALA A 140 26.73 0.11 -11.74
N LEU A 141 27.53 -0.89 -12.11
CA LEU A 141 27.39 -2.25 -11.60
C LEU A 141 28.19 -2.37 -10.29
N ILE A 142 27.77 -1.64 -9.26
CA ILE A 142 28.21 -1.94 -7.90
C ILE A 142 27.25 -3.00 -7.37
N SER A 143 27.81 -4.14 -6.98
CA SER A 143 27.13 -5.30 -6.45
C SER A 143 26.32 -4.97 -5.20
N PHE A 144 25.03 -4.68 -5.36
CA PHE A 144 24.02 -4.76 -4.31
C PHE A 144 22.91 -5.69 -4.80
N GLU A 145 22.67 -6.78 -4.07
CA GLU A 145 21.67 -7.82 -4.40
C GLU A 145 20.21 -7.36 -4.13
N ASP A 146 19.95 -6.06 -4.12
CA ASP A 146 18.63 -5.50 -3.82
C ASP A 146 17.84 -5.15 -5.09
N CYS A 147 16.56 -5.53 -5.08
CA CYS A 147 15.65 -5.59 -6.22
C CYS A 147 15.32 -4.24 -6.91
N CYS A 148 15.84 -3.11 -6.44
CA CYS A 148 15.53 -1.79 -6.99
C CYS A 148 16.08 -1.61 -8.43
N VAL A 149 17.19 -2.27 -8.77
CA VAL A 149 17.88 -2.06 -10.06
C VAL A 149 17.28 -2.90 -11.20
N TYR A 150 16.59 -4.00 -10.93
CA TYR A 150 16.09 -4.85 -12.03
C TYR A 150 14.79 -4.29 -12.65
N ASN A 151 14.10 -3.37 -11.96
CA ASN A 151 13.10 -2.49 -12.59
C ASN A 151 13.72 -1.46 -13.54
N SER A 152 14.96 -1.01 -13.29
CA SER A 152 15.64 -0.04 -14.16
C SER A 152 16.05 -0.64 -15.51
N ALA A 153 16.33 -1.95 -15.54
CA ALA A 153 16.68 -2.66 -16.78
C ALA A 153 15.49 -2.84 -17.74
N LEU A 154 14.26 -2.98 -17.23
CA LEU A 154 13.02 -3.01 -18.04
C LEU A 154 12.42 -1.61 -18.25
N CYS A 155 12.74 -0.64 -17.38
CA CYS A 155 12.41 0.79 -17.51
C CYS A 155 13.52 1.61 -18.19
N SER A 156 14.38 0.96 -18.98
CA SER A 156 15.63 1.52 -19.52
C SER A 156 15.47 2.57 -20.62
N THR A 157 14.32 3.26 -20.68
CA THR A 157 14.14 4.43 -21.56
C THR A 157 13.58 5.67 -20.86
N HIS A 158 13.12 5.60 -19.61
CA HIS A 158 12.58 6.77 -18.92
C HIS A 158 12.99 6.80 -17.44
N ASN A 159 13.74 7.85 -17.12
CA ASN A 159 14.42 8.14 -15.85
C ASN A 159 13.46 8.50 -14.70
N PHE A 160 12.20 8.01 -14.70
CA PHE A 160 11.15 8.42 -13.77
C PHE A 160 10.46 7.21 -13.13
N SER A 161 10.53 7.12 -11.81
CA SER A 161 9.88 6.09 -11.00
C SER A 161 9.08 6.73 -9.87
N VAL A 162 7.88 6.23 -9.63
CA VAL A 162 7.06 6.60 -8.47
C VAL A 162 7.30 5.56 -7.37
N GLU A 163 7.78 6.00 -6.21
CA GLU A 163 8.09 5.11 -5.09
C GLU A 163 6.86 4.75 -4.27
N LYS A 164 6.04 5.77 -4.00
CA LYS A 164 4.81 5.69 -3.22
C LYS A 164 3.77 6.64 -3.79
N ALA A 165 2.52 6.19 -3.79
CA ALA A 165 1.37 7.01 -4.13
C ALA A 165 0.22 6.79 -3.14
N ILE A 166 -0.50 7.87 -2.82
CA ILE A 166 -1.67 7.86 -1.93
C ILE A 166 -2.84 8.61 -2.56
N LEU A 167 -4.06 8.26 -2.13
CA LEU A 167 -5.28 8.98 -2.47
C LEU A 167 -5.75 9.78 -1.27
N THR A 168 -6.32 10.97 -1.50
CA THR A 168 -6.88 11.79 -0.41
C THR A 168 -8.26 11.35 0.03
N SER A 169 -9.01 10.68 -0.85
CA SER A 169 -10.36 10.14 -0.61
C SER A 169 -10.66 9.03 -1.64
N ASN A 170 -11.88 8.51 -1.69
CA ASN A 170 -12.26 7.59 -2.76
C ASN A 170 -12.18 8.34 -4.11
N PRO A 171 -11.57 7.76 -5.17
CA PRO A 171 -11.41 8.47 -6.45
C PRO A 171 -12.71 8.74 -7.20
N MET A 172 -13.82 8.14 -6.76
CA MET A 172 -15.17 8.46 -7.25
C MET A 172 -15.80 9.65 -6.53
N ASP A 173 -15.21 10.13 -5.42
CA ASP A 173 -15.68 11.30 -4.69
C ASP A 173 -15.11 12.59 -5.31
N ALA A 174 -15.92 13.65 -5.30
CA ALA A 174 -15.53 14.93 -5.86
C ALA A 174 -14.37 15.54 -5.07
N GLY A 175 -13.31 15.95 -5.77
CA GLY A 175 -12.14 16.56 -5.11
C GLY A 175 -11.05 15.58 -4.73
N CYS A 176 -11.18 14.28 -5.02
CA CYS A 176 -10.10 13.33 -4.78
C CYS A 176 -8.83 13.73 -5.54
N MET A 177 -7.69 13.63 -4.86
CA MET A 177 -6.36 13.87 -5.40
C MET A 177 -5.50 12.62 -5.26
N VAL A 178 -4.61 12.43 -6.22
CA VAL A 178 -3.54 11.44 -6.19
C VAL A 178 -2.26 12.19 -5.90
N ILE A 179 -1.54 11.77 -4.86
CA ILE A 179 -0.26 12.35 -4.44
C ILE A 179 0.81 11.29 -4.68
N ILE A 180 1.92 11.68 -5.32
CA ILE A 180 3.03 10.80 -5.66
C ILE A 180 4.34 11.31 -5.05
N ASN A 181 5.18 10.38 -4.58
CA ASN A 181 6.60 10.59 -4.33
C ASN A 181 7.43 9.98 -5.46
N THR A 182 8.45 10.71 -5.93
CA THR A 182 9.23 10.37 -7.11
C THR A 182 10.70 10.15 -6.76
N ASP A 183 11.26 9.02 -7.20
CA ASP A 183 12.61 8.54 -6.87
C ASP A 183 13.70 9.40 -7.54
N SER A 184 13.49 9.74 -8.82
CA SER A 184 14.50 10.37 -9.66
C SER A 184 14.72 11.86 -9.44
N LEU A 185 13.78 12.53 -8.76
CA LEU A 185 13.75 13.98 -8.62
C LEU A 185 13.54 14.45 -7.18
N TRP A 186 13.24 13.53 -6.25
CA TRP A 186 12.88 13.86 -4.86
C TRP A 186 11.70 14.84 -4.80
N GLU A 187 10.82 14.78 -5.81
CA GLU A 187 9.68 15.68 -5.95
C GLU A 187 8.40 15.01 -5.44
N LEU A 188 7.61 15.78 -4.71
CA LEU A 188 6.22 15.47 -4.41
C LEU A 188 5.33 16.19 -5.42
N ALA A 189 4.35 15.47 -5.95
CA ALA A 189 3.37 16.06 -6.86
C ALA A 189 1.97 15.54 -6.55
N PHE A 190 0.96 16.35 -6.87
CA PHE A 190 -0.43 15.94 -6.79
C PHE A 190 -1.21 16.26 -8.07
N CYS A 191 -2.26 15.49 -8.29
CA CYS A 191 -3.19 15.67 -9.40
C CYS A 191 -4.60 15.35 -8.91
N LYS A 192 -5.54 16.28 -9.08
CA LYS A 192 -6.95 16.01 -8.81
C LYS A 192 -7.51 15.17 -9.94
N ILE A 193 -8.43 14.26 -9.62
CA ILE A 193 -9.11 13.46 -10.65
C ILE A 193 -9.83 14.41 -11.63
N GLY A 194 -9.43 14.33 -12.90
CA GLY A 194 -9.94 15.19 -13.98
C GLY A 194 -9.05 16.38 -14.34
N ASP A 195 -7.97 16.64 -13.60
CA ASP A 195 -6.98 17.65 -13.99
C ASP A 195 -6.22 17.21 -15.26
N GLU A 196 -5.78 18.19 -16.05
CA GLU A 196 -4.99 17.96 -17.27
C GLU A 196 -3.47 17.91 -17.01
N ARG A 197 -3.03 18.30 -15.82
CA ARG A 197 -1.61 18.36 -15.44
C ARG A 197 -1.40 18.10 -13.96
N TRP A 198 -0.19 17.69 -13.62
CA TRP A 198 0.27 17.58 -12.25
C TRP A 198 0.71 18.93 -11.70
N THR A 199 0.53 19.12 -10.40
CA THR A 199 1.05 20.24 -9.62
C THR A 199 2.17 19.75 -8.72
N VAL A 200 3.37 20.32 -8.89
CA VAL A 200 4.54 20.01 -8.05
C VAL A 200 4.39 20.75 -6.72
N ILE A 201 4.62 20.04 -5.62
CA ILE A 201 4.67 20.61 -4.27
C ILE A 201 6.09 21.12 -4.07
N GLN A 202 6.26 22.44 -4.07
CA GLN A 202 7.56 23.06 -3.80
C GLN A 202 7.91 22.89 -2.32
N TYR A 203 9.02 22.19 -2.06
CA TYR A 203 9.50 21.91 -0.71
C TYR A 203 10.64 22.86 -0.27
N HIS A 204 11.38 23.43 -1.24
CA HIS A 204 12.58 24.22 -0.98
C HIS A 204 12.30 25.73 -0.94
N ASP A 205 12.55 26.33 0.22
CA ASP A 205 12.91 27.74 0.29
C ASP A 205 14.41 27.83 0.01
N GLU A 206 14.84 28.78 -0.81
CA GLU A 206 16.21 28.99 -1.31
C GLU A 206 17.32 28.60 -0.30
N GLY A 207 17.92 27.41 -0.46
CA GLY A 207 18.99 26.89 0.39
C GLY A 207 19.68 25.68 -0.27
N PRO A 208 20.95 25.37 0.10
CA PRO A 208 21.68 24.27 -0.51
C PRO A 208 20.94 22.94 -0.30
N THR A 209 20.90 22.16 -1.37
CA THR A 209 20.31 20.83 -1.51
C THR A 209 20.80 19.85 -0.44
N GLU A 210 20.20 19.88 0.74
CA GLU A 210 20.20 18.74 1.64
C GLU A 210 19.09 17.78 1.20
N TRP A 211 19.42 16.50 1.17
CA TRP A 211 18.68 15.44 0.48
C TRP A 211 17.47 15.03 1.34
N TYR A 212 16.37 15.77 1.23
CA TYR A 212 15.11 15.42 1.90
C TYR A 212 14.39 14.31 1.15
N ASP A 213 14.94 13.09 1.25
CA ASP A 213 14.24 11.90 0.80
C ASP A 213 12.94 11.74 1.60
N VAL A 214 11.84 11.35 0.94
CA VAL A 214 10.55 11.09 1.58
C VAL A 214 10.33 9.60 1.61
N CYS A 215 10.55 8.98 2.77
CA CYS A 215 10.36 7.54 2.92
C CYS A 215 8.89 7.15 3.14
N ASP A 216 8.05 8.05 3.68
CA ASP A 216 6.62 7.79 3.86
C ASP A 216 5.71 9.01 3.62
N LEU A 217 4.47 8.73 3.19
CA LEU A 217 3.42 9.70 2.87
C LEU A 217 2.07 9.25 3.42
N SER A 218 1.35 10.16 4.09
CA SER A 218 -0.04 9.96 4.51
C SER A 218 -0.85 11.25 4.46
N TYR A 219 -2.09 11.19 3.95
CA TYR A 219 -3.01 12.33 3.92
C TYR A 219 -4.08 12.14 4.99
N ILE A 220 -4.02 12.95 6.04
CA ILE A 220 -4.82 12.77 7.26
C ILE A 220 -5.51 14.08 7.60
N ASN A 221 -6.84 14.03 7.72
CA ASN A 221 -7.68 15.17 8.11
C ASN A 221 -7.42 16.47 7.31
N GLY A 222 -7.13 16.35 6.01
CA GLY A 222 -6.90 17.50 5.13
C GLY A 222 -5.44 17.94 5.03
N VAL A 223 -4.54 17.35 5.82
CA VAL A 223 -3.11 17.67 5.86
C VAL A 223 -2.31 16.52 5.26
N LEU A 224 -1.36 16.84 4.38
CA LEU A 224 -0.39 15.87 3.88
C LEU A 224 0.79 15.81 4.86
N TYR A 225 1.07 14.63 5.39
CA TYR A 225 2.22 14.33 6.22
C TYR A 225 3.27 13.60 5.39
N THR A 226 4.50 14.10 5.43
CA THR A 226 5.67 13.48 4.79
C THR A 226 6.65 13.10 5.88
N LEU A 227 7.24 11.92 5.79
CA LEU A 227 8.30 11.48 6.70
C LEU A 227 9.60 11.32 5.92
N ASN A 228 10.70 11.82 6.47
CA ASN A 228 12.03 11.60 5.92
C ASN A 228 12.78 10.47 6.66
N PRO A 229 13.86 9.91 6.08
CA PRO A 229 14.69 8.89 6.74
C PRO A 229 15.28 9.31 8.09
N ASP A 230 15.48 10.61 8.32
CA ASP A 230 16.01 11.13 9.57
C ASP A 230 14.95 11.24 10.69
N GLY A 231 13.68 10.94 10.39
CA GLY A 231 12.58 10.95 11.35
C GLY A 231 11.78 12.25 11.41
N PHE A 232 12.11 13.26 10.60
CA PHE A 232 11.33 14.50 10.52
C PHE A 232 9.99 14.27 9.82
N VAL A 233 8.93 14.75 10.46
CA VAL A 233 7.59 14.77 9.88
C VAL A 233 7.24 16.19 9.48
N THR A 234 6.91 16.37 8.21
CA THR A 234 6.51 17.67 7.67
C THR A 234 5.05 17.66 7.26
N MET A 235 4.34 18.69 7.69
CA MET A 235 2.93 18.91 7.43
C MET A 235 2.76 19.90 6.28
N TYR A 236 2.01 19.50 5.26
CA TYR A 236 1.66 20.28 4.09
C TYR A 236 0.15 20.55 4.06
N ASN A 237 -0.21 21.83 4.03
CA ASN A 237 -1.57 22.23 3.67
C ASN A 237 -1.64 22.46 2.16
N LEU A 238 -2.27 21.54 1.43
CA LEU A 238 -2.38 21.62 -0.03
C LEU A 238 -3.37 22.69 -0.51
N ILE A 239 -4.28 23.14 0.35
CA ILE A 239 -5.31 24.14 0.02
C ILE A 239 -4.75 25.56 0.24
N SER A 240 -4.01 25.74 1.33
CA SER A 240 -3.32 26.98 1.67
C SER A 240 -1.84 26.66 1.86
N PRO A 241 -0.99 26.80 0.84
CA PRO A 241 0.38 26.31 0.84
C PRO A 241 1.17 26.90 2.02
N SER A 242 1.32 26.09 3.04
CA SER A 242 2.12 26.33 4.24
C SER A 242 2.72 25.00 4.68
N LYS A 243 3.96 25.03 5.18
CA LYS A 243 4.64 23.87 5.74
C LYS A 243 4.95 24.07 7.22
N THR A 244 4.94 22.98 7.98
CA THR A 244 5.39 22.94 9.38
C THR A 244 6.18 21.66 9.58
N GLU A 245 7.42 21.79 10.05
CA GLU A 245 8.31 20.67 10.32
C GLU A 245 8.28 20.32 11.80
N LEU A 246 8.18 19.03 12.11
CA LEU A 246 8.16 18.48 13.45
C LEU A 246 9.27 17.44 13.58
N ASP A 247 10.12 17.64 14.58
CA ASP A 247 11.15 16.68 14.95
C ASP A 247 10.52 15.47 15.64
N CYS A 248 11.08 14.28 15.41
CA CYS A 248 10.67 13.05 16.05
C CYS A 248 11.89 12.22 16.48
N GLU A 249 12.03 11.97 17.79
CA GLU A 249 12.99 10.99 18.31
C GLU A 249 12.35 9.59 18.41
N PRO A 250 13.03 8.46 18.10
CA PRO A 250 14.36 8.28 17.51
C PRO A 250 14.35 7.69 16.07
N ILE A 251 15.50 7.79 15.39
CA ILE A 251 15.78 7.34 14.01
C ILE A 251 15.71 5.81 13.90
N SER A 252 14.81 5.30 13.06
CA SER A 252 14.70 3.86 12.74
C SER A 252 14.43 3.65 11.26
N SER A 253 14.91 2.53 10.72
CA SER A 253 14.80 2.19 9.29
C SER A 253 13.40 1.76 8.85
N ASN A 254 12.41 1.65 9.76
CA ASN A 254 11.05 1.24 9.44
C ASN A 254 10.02 2.02 10.27
N ILE A 255 9.67 3.21 9.79
CA ILE A 255 8.68 4.08 10.42
C ILE A 255 7.50 4.21 9.46
N TYR A 256 6.28 4.17 10.00
CA TYR A 256 5.05 4.30 9.21
C TYR A 256 4.16 5.39 9.78
N LEU A 257 3.72 6.33 8.93
CA LEU A 257 2.69 7.32 9.22
C LEU A 257 1.31 6.72 8.94
N VAL A 258 0.47 6.64 9.97
CA VAL A 258 -0.84 5.99 9.88
C VAL A 258 -1.94 6.88 10.47
N GLN A 259 -3.07 6.96 9.79
CA GLN A 259 -4.31 7.48 10.37
C GLN A 259 -4.91 6.45 11.32
N GLY A 260 -5.06 6.82 12.59
CA GLY A 260 -5.81 6.06 13.58
C GLY A 260 -7.32 6.10 13.32
N VAL A 261 -8.05 5.11 13.85
CA VAL A 261 -9.50 4.97 13.68
C VAL A 261 -10.30 6.15 14.24
N ASP A 262 -9.74 6.85 15.22
CA ASP A 262 -10.32 8.03 15.84
C ASP A 262 -9.89 9.34 15.14
N GLY A 263 -9.19 9.24 14.01
CA GLY A 263 -8.65 10.37 13.26
C GLY A 263 -7.30 10.87 13.75
N ASP A 264 -6.70 10.20 14.74
CA ASP A 264 -5.36 10.52 15.24
C ASP A 264 -4.28 10.31 14.17
N VAL A 265 -3.20 11.09 14.26
CA VAL A 265 -1.98 10.85 13.47
C VAL A 265 -1.02 10.02 14.32
N LEU A 266 -0.67 8.84 13.83
CA LEU A 266 0.17 7.88 14.54
C LEU A 266 1.45 7.62 13.76
N LEU A 267 2.57 7.57 14.46
CA LEU A 267 3.84 7.02 13.97
C LEU A 267 4.05 5.64 14.57
N ILE A 268 4.30 4.66 13.72
CA ILE A 268 4.56 3.28 14.11
C ILE A 268 6.00 2.95 13.79
N TYR A 269 6.78 2.70 14.82
CA TYR A 269 8.16 2.24 14.73
C TYR A 269 8.20 0.73 14.71
N TYR A 270 9.02 0.21 13.81
CA TYR A 270 9.33 -1.20 13.72
C TYR A 270 10.84 -1.38 13.89
N HIS A 271 11.26 -1.92 15.04
CA HIS A 271 12.65 -2.31 15.22
C HIS A 271 12.86 -3.71 14.65
N GLY A 272 13.84 -3.88 13.77
CA GLY A 272 14.28 -5.21 13.33
C GLY A 272 15.59 -5.55 14.03
N ILE A 273 15.58 -6.56 14.90
CA ILE A 273 16.82 -7.05 15.51
C ILE A 273 17.59 -7.88 14.47
N THR A 274 18.90 -7.65 14.34
CA THR A 274 19.81 -8.52 13.59
C THR A 274 20.48 -9.48 14.56
N TYR A 275 20.38 -10.79 14.33
CA TYR A 275 21.12 -11.77 15.13
C TYR A 275 22.55 -11.97 14.58
N ASP A 276 23.46 -12.37 15.47
CA ASP A 276 24.91 -12.52 15.23
C ASP A 276 25.30 -13.52 14.12
N ASP A 277 24.37 -14.36 13.66
CA ASP A 277 24.56 -15.32 12.58
C ASP A 277 24.33 -14.73 11.18
N GLY A 278 24.14 -13.41 11.08
CA GLY A 278 23.87 -12.72 9.81
C GLY A 278 22.46 -13.01 9.27
N ILE A 279 21.64 -13.70 10.04
CA ILE A 279 20.24 -13.95 9.74
C ILE A 279 19.44 -12.79 10.34
N LEU A 280 18.79 -12.00 9.48
CA LEU A 280 17.79 -11.00 9.86
C LEU A 280 16.58 -11.69 10.50
N GLY A 281 16.68 -12.00 11.79
CA GLY A 281 15.54 -12.44 12.57
C GLY A 281 14.83 -11.22 13.14
N ARG A 282 13.75 -10.79 12.47
CA ARG A 282 12.91 -9.70 12.97
C ARG A 282 12.20 -10.11 14.28
N GLU A 283 12.85 -9.93 15.42
CA GLU A 283 12.16 -9.63 16.68
C GLU A 283 11.66 -8.19 16.58
N ILE A 284 10.40 -7.98 16.96
CA ILE A 284 9.65 -6.79 16.59
C ILE A 284 9.26 -6.07 17.86
N GLU A 285 9.94 -4.97 18.14
CA GLU A 285 9.44 -4.00 19.10
C GLU A 285 8.60 -2.97 18.35
N HIS A 286 7.34 -2.83 18.76
CA HIS A 286 6.42 -1.83 18.25
C HIS A 286 6.39 -0.66 19.21
N THR A 287 6.90 0.49 18.80
CA THR A 287 6.65 1.74 19.52
C THR A 287 5.70 2.60 18.70
N VAL A 288 4.65 3.11 19.35
CA VAL A 288 3.68 3.99 18.70
C VAL A 288 3.74 5.37 19.35
N TYR A 289 3.78 6.40 18.52
CA TYR A 289 3.66 7.78 18.95
C TYR A 289 2.38 8.37 18.36
N LYS A 290 1.71 9.22 19.13
CA LYS A 290 0.55 9.99 18.71
C LYS A 290 0.93 11.46 18.63
N LEU A 291 0.56 12.13 17.54
CA LEU A 291 0.70 13.58 17.43
C LEU A 291 -0.29 14.25 18.37
N SER A 292 0.22 15.01 19.33
CA SER A 292 -0.57 15.90 20.17
C SER A 292 -0.54 17.31 19.61
N ASN A 293 -1.71 17.94 19.54
CA ASN A 293 -1.86 19.35 19.20
C ASN A 293 -2.24 20.19 20.44
N ASP A 294 -2.05 19.64 21.64
CA ASP A 294 -2.28 20.36 22.90
C ASP A 294 -1.11 21.32 23.16
N GLY A 295 -1.12 22.47 22.48
CA GLY A 295 -0.04 23.46 22.49
C GLY A 295 0.80 23.39 21.21
N GLU A 296 2.13 23.42 21.35
CA GLU A 296 3.02 23.18 20.21
C GLU A 296 2.93 21.70 19.79
N PRO A 297 2.84 21.38 18.48
CA PRO A 297 2.67 20.02 18.04
C PRO A 297 3.85 19.14 18.47
N THR A 298 3.56 18.04 19.15
CA THR A 298 4.60 17.15 19.71
C THR A 298 4.19 15.69 19.63
N TRP A 299 5.18 14.81 19.51
CA TRP A 299 4.97 13.36 19.50
C TRP A 299 4.97 12.79 20.92
N ILE A 300 3.89 12.09 21.27
CA ILE A 300 3.73 11.45 22.59
C ILE A 300 3.71 9.94 22.40
N LYS A 301 4.64 9.22 23.05
CA LYS A 301 4.64 7.76 23.07
C LYS A 301 3.35 7.25 23.73
N VAL A 302 2.65 6.34 23.07
CA VAL A 302 1.41 5.71 23.56
C VAL A 302 1.59 4.21 23.68
N ASN A 303 1.15 3.65 24.81
CA ASN A 303 1.16 2.20 25.05
C ASN A 303 -0.22 1.56 24.78
N ASP A 304 -1.29 2.37 24.78
CA ASP A 304 -2.62 1.91 24.39
C ASP A 304 -3.05 2.63 23.11
N VAL A 305 -3.20 1.85 22.05
CA VAL A 305 -3.69 2.32 20.75
C VAL A 305 -5.20 2.15 20.62
N GLY A 306 -5.90 1.85 21.72
CA GLY A 306 -7.35 1.72 21.76
C GLY A 306 -7.84 0.62 20.82
N LYS A 307 -8.77 0.97 19.92
CA LYS A 307 -9.36 0.05 18.94
C LYS A 307 -8.50 -0.14 17.69
N ASN A 308 -7.37 0.54 17.56
CA ASN A 308 -6.52 0.43 16.38
C ASN A 308 -5.91 -0.97 16.26
N VAL A 309 -6.01 -1.53 15.06
CA VAL A 309 -5.24 -2.68 14.60
C VAL A 309 -4.54 -2.28 13.31
N PHE A 310 -3.21 -2.32 13.32
CA PHE A 310 -2.39 -1.87 12.20
C PHE A 310 -2.18 -2.98 11.19
N PHE A 311 -2.32 -2.69 9.91
CA PHE A 311 -1.97 -3.57 8.81
C PHE A 311 -0.72 -3.03 8.16
N VAL A 312 0.39 -3.76 8.26
CA VAL A 312 1.71 -3.31 7.77
C VAL A 312 2.16 -4.22 6.63
N GLY A 313 2.36 -3.63 5.46
CA GLY A 313 2.87 -4.27 4.25
C GLY A 313 4.35 -4.02 4.04
N SER A 314 4.87 -4.47 2.90
CA SER A 314 6.26 -4.17 2.50
C SER A 314 6.36 -2.79 1.84
N GLY A 315 7.36 -1.99 2.19
CA GLY A 315 7.70 -0.74 1.49
C GLY A 315 6.76 0.43 1.83
N CYS A 316 6.69 0.80 3.12
CA CYS A 316 6.00 2.00 3.61
C CYS A 316 4.49 2.02 3.34
N GLN A 317 3.82 0.88 3.49
CA GLN A 317 2.37 0.78 3.34
C GLN A 317 1.76 0.28 4.63
N ALA A 318 1.14 1.19 5.37
CA ALA A 318 0.41 0.84 6.58
C ALA A 318 -0.90 1.63 6.68
N PHE A 319 -1.88 1.03 7.34
CA PHE A 319 -3.10 1.70 7.76
C PHE A 319 -3.68 1.04 9.02
N SER A 320 -4.66 1.68 9.65
CA SER A 320 -5.34 1.15 10.82
C SER A 320 -6.79 0.78 10.51
N LEU A 321 -7.31 -0.25 11.19
CA LEU A 321 -8.72 -0.59 11.25
C LEU A 321 -9.18 -0.79 12.69
N SER A 322 -10.47 -0.60 12.96
CA SER A 322 -11.05 -0.81 14.28
C SER A 322 -11.19 -2.30 14.57
N SER A 323 -10.70 -2.72 15.74
CA SER A 323 -10.85 -4.08 16.26
C SER A 323 -12.30 -4.56 16.31
N ASP A 324 -13.27 -3.64 16.44
CA ASP A 324 -14.70 -3.97 16.47
C ASP A 324 -15.18 -4.65 15.18
N HIS A 325 -14.46 -4.43 14.08
CA HIS A 325 -14.78 -5.01 12.77
C HIS A 325 -13.93 -6.23 12.43
N LEU A 326 -12.99 -6.62 13.31
CA LEU A 326 -12.04 -7.68 13.03
C LEU A 326 -12.33 -8.91 13.88
N GLN A 327 -12.44 -10.07 13.23
CA GLN A 327 -12.47 -11.37 13.91
C GLN A 327 -11.04 -11.84 14.22
N LEU A 328 -10.26 -11.00 14.89
CA LEU A 328 -8.91 -11.31 15.33
C LEU A 328 -8.89 -11.70 16.81
N PRO A 329 -7.87 -12.44 17.29
CA PRO A 329 -7.63 -12.61 18.72
C PRO A 329 -7.66 -11.25 19.44
N SER A 330 -8.28 -11.20 20.62
CA SER A 330 -8.59 -9.95 21.34
C SER A 330 -7.38 -9.07 21.69
N ASN A 331 -6.17 -9.61 21.61
CA ASN A 331 -4.91 -8.94 21.91
C ASN A 331 -4.06 -8.61 20.66
N ALA A 332 -4.52 -8.95 19.46
CA ALA A 332 -3.82 -8.62 18.23
C ALA A 332 -3.94 -7.11 17.94
N LYS A 333 -2.80 -6.44 17.78
CA LYS A 333 -2.72 -5.00 17.48
C LYS A 333 -2.00 -4.70 16.17
N CYS A 334 -1.33 -5.67 15.59
CA CYS A 334 -0.67 -5.54 14.29
C CYS A 334 -0.85 -6.82 13.47
N VAL A 335 -1.11 -6.66 12.17
CA VAL A 335 -1.11 -7.70 11.15
C VAL A 335 -0.02 -7.32 10.17
N PHE A 336 1.02 -8.13 10.05
CA PHE A 336 2.12 -7.79 9.17
C PHE A 336 2.47 -8.91 8.22
N TYR A 337 2.93 -8.50 7.06
CA TYR A 337 3.50 -9.38 6.07
C TYR A 337 5.02 -9.50 6.29
N ASP A 338 5.48 -10.69 6.67
CA ASP A 338 6.89 -11.02 6.78
C ASP A 338 7.33 -11.83 5.55
N SER A 339 8.38 -11.35 4.89
CA SER A 339 8.97 -11.95 3.71
C SER A 339 10.44 -12.20 4.01
N ARG A 340 10.77 -13.42 4.45
CA ARG A 340 12.15 -13.79 4.83
C ARG A 340 12.87 -14.43 3.66
N ARG A 341 14.01 -13.85 3.28
CA ARG A 341 14.95 -14.46 2.33
C ARG A 341 15.56 -15.70 2.99
N MET A 342 15.44 -16.83 2.33
CA MET A 342 16.08 -18.09 2.66
C MET A 342 17.11 -18.39 1.59
N THR A 343 18.27 -18.90 1.99
CA THR A 343 19.34 -19.28 1.08
C THR A 343 19.84 -20.68 1.39
N GLU A 344 20.05 -21.50 0.36
CA GLU A 344 20.69 -22.81 0.47
C GLU A 344 21.90 -22.87 -0.45
N GLN A 345 23.06 -23.18 0.13
CA GLN A 345 24.27 -23.39 -0.63
C GLN A 345 24.25 -24.79 -1.25
N LYS A 346 24.25 -24.87 -2.59
CA LYS A 346 24.54 -26.10 -3.33
C LYS A 346 25.98 -26.07 -3.82
N GLN A 347 26.52 -27.23 -4.20
CA GLN A 347 27.95 -27.41 -4.52
C GLN A 347 28.53 -26.34 -5.46
N ASN A 348 27.75 -25.82 -6.42
CA ASN A 348 28.23 -24.86 -7.43
C ASN A 348 27.37 -23.58 -7.56
N TYR A 349 26.36 -23.37 -6.71
CA TYR A 349 25.50 -22.18 -6.76
C TYR A 349 24.69 -22.00 -5.47
N TYR A 350 24.23 -20.77 -5.22
CA TYR A 350 23.28 -20.48 -4.15
C TYR A 350 21.85 -20.52 -4.70
N LEU A 351 20.97 -21.25 -4.02
CA LEU A 351 19.53 -21.09 -4.20
C LEU A 351 19.06 -20.04 -3.20
N SER A 352 18.25 -19.10 -3.67
CA SER A 352 17.52 -18.19 -2.79
C SER A 352 16.02 -18.27 -3.09
N TRP A 353 15.22 -18.26 -2.03
CA TRP A 353 13.77 -18.18 -2.11
C TRP A 353 13.28 -17.34 -0.94
N TYR A 354 12.04 -16.89 -1.00
CA TYR A 354 11.45 -16.17 0.13
C TYR A 354 10.33 -17.01 0.74
N ASN A 355 10.29 -17.01 2.06
CA ASN A 355 9.21 -17.57 2.84
C ASN A 355 8.31 -16.42 3.27
N HIS A 356 7.05 -16.47 2.86
CA HIS A 356 6.09 -15.40 3.06
C HIS A 356 5.06 -15.83 4.09
N LYS A 357 4.87 -14.99 5.11
CA LYS A 357 4.00 -15.27 6.25
C LYS A 357 3.23 -14.01 6.63
N ILE A 358 1.96 -14.19 7.01
CA ILE A 358 1.18 -13.17 7.71
C ILE A 358 1.19 -13.50 9.19
N LYS A 359 1.67 -12.55 9.98
CA LYS A 359 1.83 -12.71 11.41
C LYS A 359 0.97 -11.69 12.16
N LEU A 360 0.49 -12.10 13.33
CA LEU A 360 -0.11 -11.20 14.31
C LEU A 360 0.91 -10.80 15.36
N GLY A 361 1.04 -9.50 15.58
CA GLY A 361 1.81 -8.90 16.65
C GLY A 361 0.90 -8.35 17.76
N LYS A 362 1.43 -8.34 18.98
CA LYS A 362 0.93 -7.53 20.09
C LYS A 362 1.78 -6.26 20.17
N LEU A 363 1.24 -5.19 20.77
CA LEU A 363 2.02 -3.95 20.94
C LEU A 363 3.12 -4.11 22.00
N ASP A 364 2.80 -4.76 23.12
CA ASP A 364 3.65 -4.76 24.33
C ASP A 364 4.51 -6.03 24.51
N ASN A 365 4.63 -6.91 23.52
CA ASN A 365 5.39 -8.16 23.67
C ASN A 365 6.15 -8.55 22.40
N GLU A 366 7.35 -9.10 22.60
CA GLU A 366 8.18 -9.83 21.62
C GLU A 366 7.45 -11.05 21.01
N THR A 367 6.29 -11.45 21.56
CA THR A 367 5.54 -12.62 21.09
C THR A 367 4.71 -12.28 19.86
N VAL A 368 5.25 -12.64 18.70
CA VAL A 368 4.55 -12.66 17.41
C VAL A 368 3.96 -14.05 17.18
N THR A 369 2.66 -14.15 16.91
CA THR A 369 2.01 -15.41 16.54
C THR A 369 1.76 -15.47 15.03
N ASP A 370 2.27 -16.50 14.36
CA ASP A 370 1.96 -16.79 12.96
C ASP A 370 0.49 -17.23 12.85
N ILE A 371 -0.28 -16.58 11.97
CA ILE A 371 -1.71 -16.90 11.77
C ILE A 371 -2.03 -17.41 10.39
N SER A 372 -1.19 -17.10 9.40
CA SER A 372 -1.23 -17.83 8.15
C SER A 372 -0.57 -19.19 8.37
N GLY A 373 -1.15 -20.24 7.80
CA GLY A 373 -0.29 -21.37 7.40
C GLY A 373 0.80 -20.87 6.44
N ASP A 374 1.78 -21.70 6.10
CA ASP A 374 2.76 -21.36 5.05
C ASP A 374 2.02 -20.87 3.80
N LEU A 375 2.14 -19.56 3.47
CA LEU A 375 1.50 -18.96 2.28
C LEU A 375 2.19 -19.42 0.98
N GLY A 376 3.23 -20.25 1.13
CA GLY A 376 4.04 -20.83 0.08
C GLY A 376 5.47 -20.28 0.13
N SER A 377 6.43 -21.18 -0.09
CA SER A 377 7.78 -20.80 -0.49
C SER A 377 7.82 -20.56 -1.99
N PHE A 378 8.18 -19.34 -2.41
CA PHE A 378 8.31 -19.03 -3.83
C PHE A 378 9.81 -18.96 -4.20
N GLN A 379 10.24 -19.90 -5.05
CA GLN A 379 11.60 -19.94 -5.58
C GLN A 379 11.82 -18.77 -6.55
N ILE A 380 12.89 -17.99 -6.33
CA ILE A 380 13.12 -16.75 -7.06
C ILE A 380 14.16 -16.96 -8.16
N ASN A 381 13.75 -16.55 -9.36
CA ASN A 381 14.61 -15.99 -10.40
C ASN A 381 13.84 -14.78 -10.98
N GLY A 382 14.00 -13.56 -10.45
CA GLY A 382 13.37 -12.33 -10.98
C GLY A 382 12.77 -11.36 -9.95
N CYS A 383 12.33 -10.18 -10.41
CA CYS A 383 11.74 -9.09 -9.62
C CYS A 383 10.41 -9.46 -8.99
N TRP A 384 10.23 -9.14 -7.71
CA TRP A 384 8.89 -9.06 -7.11
C TRP A 384 8.34 -7.65 -7.17
N LEU A 385 7.02 -7.56 -7.35
CA LEU A 385 6.23 -6.39 -6.95
C LEU A 385 6.03 -6.43 -5.42
N LYS A 386 6.13 -5.26 -4.76
CA LYS A 386 5.88 -5.10 -3.31
C LYS A 386 4.52 -5.71 -2.94
N SER A 387 4.46 -6.44 -1.82
CA SER A 387 3.19 -6.88 -1.24
C SER A 387 2.44 -5.67 -0.70
N LEU A 388 1.12 -5.64 -0.91
CA LEU A 388 0.29 -4.48 -0.62
C LEU A 388 -1.03 -4.94 -0.04
N TRP A 389 -1.43 -4.32 1.06
CA TRP A 389 -2.74 -4.52 1.66
C TRP A 389 -3.78 -3.66 0.94
N LEU A 390 -4.85 -4.28 0.47
CA LEU A 390 -5.96 -3.63 -0.21
C LEU A 390 -7.24 -3.87 0.59
N THR A 391 -7.94 -2.82 0.99
CA THR A 391 -9.31 -2.98 1.51
C THR A 391 -10.27 -3.19 0.33
N PRO A 392 -10.86 -4.38 0.16
CA PRO A 392 -11.66 -4.69 -1.02
C PRO A 392 -12.89 -3.76 -1.07
N SER A 393 -13.10 -3.10 -2.22
CA SER A 393 -14.17 -2.12 -2.41
C SER A 393 -14.89 -2.35 -3.74
N LEU A 394 -16.22 -2.16 -3.73
CA LEU A 394 -17.04 -2.09 -4.94
C LEU A 394 -17.18 -0.66 -5.49
N LEU A 395 -16.47 0.28 -4.89
CA LEU A 395 -16.42 1.71 -5.22
C LEU A 395 -15.08 2.10 -5.77
#